data_AF-A0A962F2Z8-F1
#
_entry.id   AF-A0A962F2Z8-F1
#
_cell.length_a   1.000
_cell.length_b   1.000
_cell.length_c   1.000
_cell.angle_alpha   90.00
_cell.angle_beta   90.00
_cell.angle_gamma   90.00
#
_symmetry.space_group_name_H-M   'P 1'
#
loop_
_entity.id
_entity.type
_entity.pdbx_description
1 polymer ?
#
loop_
_entity_poly.entity_id
_entity_poly.type
_entity_poly.pdbx_seq_one_letter_code
_entity_poly.pdbx_strand_id
1 'polypeptide(L)'
;MMGQDVDVKAWLAPVQTAYDQLLFEGGEGALLVLFEGYRPDAVRMMAHHLGARLIDFRAEYMLPIGVYGASLPLERMRAVMDDVSSDADGGPDTKRRGIVFHNAEALLATRDQQIRATWMAQIIAARLKQPVVIPLAVFANEAPPPGARVVVIDGQKLPAEKMLMRLAAR
;
A
#
# COMPACT_ATOMS: atom_id res chain seq x y z
N MET A 1 2.67 -12.71 -32.74
CA MET A 1 3.03 -12.44 -31.33
C MET A 1 1.74 -12.48 -30.53
N MET A 2 1.46 -13.60 -29.87
CA MET A 2 0.33 -13.72 -28.95
C MET A 2 0.72 -12.98 -27.67
N GLY A 3 -0.05 -11.94 -27.31
CA GLY A 3 0.10 -11.29 -26.02
C GLY A 3 -0.28 -12.29 -24.94
N GLN A 4 0.67 -12.68 -24.11
CA GLN A 4 0.36 -13.37 -22.87
C GLN A 4 -0.46 -12.39 -22.04
N ASP A 5 -1.76 -12.67 -21.88
CA ASP A 5 -2.54 -12.11 -20.79
C ASP A 5 -1.83 -12.55 -19.51
N VAL A 6 -1.05 -11.63 -18.95
CA VAL A 6 -0.54 -11.77 -17.59
C VAL A 6 -1.77 -12.00 -16.71
N ASP A 7 -1.91 -13.20 -16.16
CA ASP A 7 -2.98 -13.50 -15.24
C ASP A 7 -2.85 -12.52 -14.07
N VAL A 8 -3.76 -11.55 -14.03
CA VAL A 8 -3.82 -10.50 -13.01
C VAL A 8 -3.80 -11.11 -11.60
N LYS A 9 -4.23 -12.37 -11.45
CA LYS A 9 -4.19 -13.10 -10.18
C LYS A 9 -2.80 -13.59 -9.80
N ALA A 10 -1.92 -13.90 -10.76
CA ALA A 10 -0.66 -14.57 -10.48
C ALA A 10 0.34 -13.70 -9.69
N TRP A 11 0.45 -12.40 -10.02
CA TRP A 11 1.36 -11.49 -9.32
C TRP A 11 0.80 -11.02 -7.97
N LEU A 12 -0.54 -11.02 -7.81
CA LEU A 12 -1.22 -10.66 -6.56
C LEU A 12 -1.29 -11.81 -5.55
N ALA A 13 -1.17 -13.06 -6.00
CA ALA A 13 -1.22 -14.25 -5.14
C ALA A 13 -0.37 -14.13 -3.85
N PRO A 14 0.91 -13.71 -3.87
CA PRO A 14 1.68 -13.57 -2.63
C PRO A 14 1.13 -12.49 -1.69
N VAL A 15 0.58 -11.40 -2.24
CA VAL A 15 -0.06 -10.35 -1.43
C VAL A 15 -1.34 -10.87 -0.81
N GLN A 16 -2.18 -11.54 -1.60
CA GLN A 16 -3.44 -12.15 -1.15
C GLN A 16 -3.17 -13.14 -0.02
N THR A 17 -2.20 -14.03 -0.17
CA THR A 17 -1.82 -15.00 0.87
C THR A 17 -1.39 -14.30 2.17
N ALA A 18 -0.53 -13.28 2.09
CA ALA A 18 -0.09 -12.54 3.27
C ALA A 18 -1.24 -11.75 3.92
N TYR A 19 -2.16 -11.23 3.11
CA TYR A 19 -3.34 -10.52 3.55
C TYR A 19 -4.36 -11.43 4.24
N ASP A 20 -4.63 -12.61 3.68
CA ASP A 20 -5.49 -13.62 4.29
C ASP A 20 -4.92 -14.13 5.60
N GLN A 21 -3.60 -14.32 5.67
CA GLN A 21 -2.92 -14.67 6.91
C GLN A 21 -3.09 -13.57 7.97
N LEU A 22 -2.93 -12.28 7.59
CA LEU A 22 -3.18 -11.15 8.48
C LEU A 22 -4.63 -11.13 8.99
N LEU A 23 -5.61 -11.40 8.12
CA LEU A 23 -7.01 -11.51 8.50
C LEU A 23 -7.25 -12.69 9.47
N PHE A 24 -6.64 -13.84 9.22
CA PHE A 24 -6.75 -15.02 10.07
C PHE A 24 -6.20 -14.78 11.49
N GLU A 25 -5.14 -13.97 11.61
CA GLU A 25 -4.52 -13.60 12.89
C GLU A 25 -5.27 -12.51 13.67
N GLY A 26 -6.47 -12.12 13.22
CA GLY A 26 -7.32 -11.12 13.87
C GLY A 26 -7.49 -9.83 13.05
N GLY A 27 -6.82 -9.71 11.90
CA GLY A 27 -6.99 -8.57 10.99
C GLY A 27 -6.42 -7.26 11.51
N GLU A 28 -5.44 -7.31 12.40
CA GLU A 28 -4.82 -6.13 13.01
C GLU A 28 -3.34 -6.08 12.65
N GLY A 29 -2.91 -5.05 11.92
CA GLY A 29 -1.50 -4.82 11.61
C GLY A 29 -1.23 -4.38 10.18
N ALA A 30 0.06 -4.26 9.84
CA ALA A 30 0.51 -3.78 8.54
C ALA A 30 1.27 -4.85 7.72
N LEU A 31 1.06 -4.80 6.41
CA LEU A 31 1.78 -5.55 5.38
C LEU A 31 2.53 -4.56 4.49
N LEU A 32 3.85 -4.69 4.36
CA LEU A 32 4.61 -3.95 3.36
C LEU A 32 4.62 -4.74 2.04
N VAL A 33 4.38 -4.04 0.94
CA VAL A 33 4.44 -4.61 -0.42
C VAL A 33 5.49 -3.85 -1.21
N LEU A 34 6.58 -4.52 -1.54
CA LEU A 34 7.76 -3.95 -2.16
C LEU A 34 7.67 -4.11 -3.69
N PHE A 35 7.66 -2.98 -4.39
CA PHE A 35 7.68 -2.91 -5.85
C PHE A 35 9.09 -2.53 -6.32
N GLU A 36 9.53 -3.09 -7.46
CA GLU A 36 10.78 -2.68 -8.12
C GLU A 36 10.74 -1.26 -8.70
N GLY A 37 9.53 -0.69 -8.87
CA GLY A 37 9.34 0.64 -9.42
C GLY A 37 7.94 1.19 -9.12
N TYR A 38 7.79 2.50 -9.31
CA TYR A 38 6.53 3.19 -9.01
C TYR A 38 5.40 2.74 -9.97
N ARG A 39 4.41 2.01 -9.43
CA ARG A 39 3.31 1.39 -10.17
C ARG A 39 1.94 1.69 -9.55
N PRO A 40 1.43 2.93 -9.68
CA PRO A 40 0.15 3.32 -9.07
C PRO A 40 -1.06 2.60 -9.66
N ASP A 41 -0.95 2.15 -10.92
CA ASP A 41 -1.92 1.27 -11.57
C ASP A 41 -2.02 -0.09 -10.87
N ALA A 42 -0.88 -0.72 -10.59
CA ALA A 42 -0.83 -2.00 -9.88
C ALA A 42 -1.36 -1.86 -8.44
N VAL A 43 -1.06 -0.76 -7.75
CA VAL A 43 -1.62 -0.51 -6.41
C VAL A 43 -3.14 -0.38 -6.44
N ARG A 44 -3.71 0.31 -7.43
CA ARG A 44 -5.18 0.39 -7.60
C ARG A 44 -5.80 -0.99 -7.83
N MET A 45 -5.18 -1.81 -8.68
CA MET A 45 -5.62 -3.18 -8.93
C MET A 45 -5.55 -4.03 -7.66
N MET A 46 -4.48 -3.89 -6.88
CA MET A 46 -4.32 -4.55 -5.58
C MET A 46 -5.41 -4.16 -4.59
N ALA A 47 -5.67 -2.87 -4.41
CA ALA A 47 -6.73 -2.40 -3.51
C ALA A 47 -8.11 -2.96 -3.91
N HIS A 48 -8.44 -2.91 -5.20
CA HIS A 48 -9.66 -3.49 -5.72
C HIS A 48 -9.74 -5.01 -5.49
N HIS A 49 -8.65 -5.74 -5.77
CA HIS A 49 -8.58 -7.19 -5.59
C HIS A 49 -8.78 -7.62 -4.13
N LEU A 50 -8.13 -6.92 -3.20
CA LEU A 50 -8.22 -7.18 -1.76
C LEU A 50 -9.57 -6.73 -1.15
N GLY A 51 -10.41 -6.03 -1.92
CA GLY A 51 -11.62 -5.39 -1.38
C GLY A 51 -11.29 -4.35 -0.31
N ALA A 52 -10.12 -3.71 -0.39
CA ALA A 52 -9.63 -2.75 0.58
C ALA A 52 -9.85 -1.31 0.07
N ARG A 53 -10.05 -0.37 0.99
CA ARG A 53 -10.14 1.05 0.63
C ARG A 53 -8.75 1.59 0.29
N LEU A 54 -8.59 2.17 -0.90
CA LEU A 54 -7.37 2.89 -1.25
C LEU A 54 -7.39 4.28 -0.62
N ILE A 55 -6.34 4.61 0.12
CA ILE A 55 -6.06 5.95 0.66
C ILE A 55 -4.77 6.46 0.02
N ASP A 56 -4.81 7.59 -0.66
CA ASP A 56 -3.61 8.26 -1.17
C ASP A 56 -3.16 9.32 -0.16
N PHE A 57 -2.21 8.98 0.71
CA PHE A 57 -1.83 9.84 1.82
C PHE A 57 -1.30 11.20 1.36
N ARG A 58 -0.53 11.21 0.26
CA ARG A 58 -0.01 12.45 -0.30
C ARG A 58 -1.15 13.33 -0.79
N ALA A 59 -2.05 12.78 -1.59
CA ALA A 59 -3.12 13.55 -2.20
C ALA A 59 -4.14 14.05 -1.17
N GLU A 60 -4.51 13.21 -0.21
CA GLU A 60 -5.58 13.50 0.76
C GLU A 60 -5.10 14.29 1.98
N TYR A 61 -3.84 14.16 2.40
CA TYR A 61 -3.36 14.76 3.66
C TYR A 61 -2.18 15.71 3.51
N MET A 62 -1.26 15.48 2.57
CA MET A 62 -0.09 16.35 2.40
C MET A 62 -0.37 17.53 1.46
N LEU A 63 -0.96 17.29 0.28
CA LEU A 63 -1.23 18.34 -0.71
C LEU A 63 -2.12 19.47 -0.17
N PRO A 64 -3.20 19.21 0.61
CA PRO A 64 -4.08 20.29 1.08
C PRO A 64 -3.40 21.31 2.00
N ILE A 65 -2.31 20.93 2.67
CA ILE A 65 -1.52 21.83 3.54
C ILE A 65 -0.26 22.37 2.85
N GLY A 66 -0.10 22.09 1.55
CA GLY A 66 0.93 22.66 0.68
C GLY A 66 2.35 22.45 1.20
N VAL A 67 3.08 23.55 1.36
CA VAL A 67 4.49 23.57 1.79
C VAL A 67 4.71 22.94 3.18
N TYR A 68 3.69 22.94 4.03
CA TYR A 68 3.76 22.35 5.37
C TYR A 68 3.64 20.82 5.36
N GLY A 69 3.28 20.21 4.23
CA GLY A 69 3.13 18.75 4.09
C GLY A 69 4.35 17.96 4.55
N ALA A 70 5.56 18.46 4.24
CA ALA A 70 6.81 17.81 4.61
C ALA A 70 7.10 17.83 6.14
N SER A 71 6.48 18.77 6.85
CA SER A 71 6.66 18.93 8.30
C SER A 71 5.74 18.03 9.13
N LEU A 72 4.83 17.26 8.49
CA LEU A 72 3.92 16.37 9.21
C LEU A 72 4.68 15.32 10.04
N PRO A 73 4.34 15.13 11.32
CA PRO A 73 4.91 14.03 12.11
C PRO A 73 4.55 12.67 11.50
N LEU A 74 5.41 11.66 11.61
CA LEU A 74 5.15 10.31 11.07
C LEU A 74 3.95 9.65 11.77
N GLU A 75 3.70 10.03 13.03
CA GLU A 75 2.56 9.68 13.85
C GLU A 75 1.24 10.05 13.16
N ARG A 76 1.25 11.05 12.27
CA ARG A 76 0.07 11.41 11.49
C ARG A 76 -0.38 10.30 10.55
N MET A 77 0.54 9.53 9.96
CA MET A 77 0.17 8.38 9.13
C MET A 77 -0.56 7.33 9.96
N ARG A 78 -0.06 7.03 11.16
CA ARG A 78 -0.73 6.10 12.07
C ARG A 78 -2.12 6.58 12.47
N ALA A 79 -2.23 7.85 12.87
CA ALA A 79 -3.53 8.43 13.21
C ALA A 79 -4.52 8.29 12.05
N VAL A 80 -4.10 8.55 10.81
CA VAL A 80 -4.95 8.35 9.64
C VAL A 80 -5.34 6.88 9.46
N MET A 81 -4.41 5.93 9.57
CA MET A 81 -4.70 4.50 9.47
C MET A 81 -5.72 4.03 10.52
N ASP A 82 -5.68 4.62 11.72
CA ASP A 82 -6.58 4.33 12.84
C ASP A 82 -7.91 5.10 12.78
N ASP A 83 -7.97 6.24 12.11
CA ASP A 83 -9.16 7.10 11.97
C ASP A 83 -10.02 6.68 10.77
N VAL A 84 -9.41 6.16 9.72
CA VAL A 84 -10.14 5.66 8.55
C VAL A 84 -10.87 4.39 8.97
N SER A 85 -12.17 4.50 9.27
CA SER A 85 -12.99 3.30 9.46
C SER A 85 -13.11 2.53 8.14
N SER A 86 -13.02 1.20 8.23
CA SER A 86 -13.36 0.27 7.15
C SER A 86 -14.85 0.32 6.78
N ASP A 87 -15.68 1.00 7.59
CA ASP A 87 -17.15 1.07 7.43
C ASP A 87 -17.64 2.05 6.35
N ALA A 88 -16.75 2.75 5.65
CA ALA A 88 -17.16 3.71 4.62
C ALA A 88 -17.55 3.04 3.28
N ASP A 89 -18.87 3.03 3.04
CA ASP A 89 -19.55 2.99 1.73
C ASP A 89 -19.64 1.66 0.96
N GLY A 90 -19.61 0.53 1.68
CA GLY A 90 -20.09 -0.73 1.12
C GLY A 90 -21.60 -0.84 1.23
N GLY A 91 -22.32 -0.97 0.12
CA GLY A 91 -23.71 -1.45 0.17
C GLY A 91 -23.83 -2.79 0.92
N PRO A 92 -25.05 -3.29 1.19
CA PRO A 92 -25.31 -4.42 2.10
C PRO A 92 -24.48 -5.69 1.85
N ASP A 93 -23.87 -5.85 0.66
CA ASP A 93 -23.06 -7.01 0.26
C ASP A 93 -21.53 -6.81 0.19
N THR A 94 -20.97 -5.63 0.53
CA THR A 94 -19.51 -5.40 0.41
C THR A 94 -18.89 -4.83 1.69
N LYS A 95 -18.63 -5.69 2.67
CA LYS A 95 -17.71 -5.34 3.76
C LYS A 95 -16.29 -5.20 3.19
N ARG A 96 -15.89 -3.98 2.84
CA ARG A 96 -14.48 -3.68 2.57
C ARG A 96 -13.69 -4.01 3.83
N ARG A 97 -12.64 -4.80 3.70
CA ARG A 97 -11.77 -5.17 4.82
C ARG A 97 -10.47 -4.42 4.63
N GLY A 98 -10.11 -3.59 5.61
CA GLY A 98 -8.82 -2.90 5.64
C GLY A 98 -8.61 -1.81 4.60
N ILE A 99 -7.37 -1.35 4.52
CA ILE A 99 -6.95 -0.25 3.65
C ILE A 99 -5.67 -0.57 2.89
N VAL A 100 -5.52 0.01 1.71
CA VAL A 100 -4.24 0.16 1.02
C VAL A 100 -3.80 1.61 1.18
N PHE A 101 -2.71 1.82 1.90
CA PHE A 101 -2.19 3.13 2.26
C PHE A 101 -1.07 3.55 1.30
N HIS A 102 -1.47 4.14 0.19
CA HIS A 102 -0.61 4.52 -0.93
C HIS A 102 0.10 5.86 -0.67
N ASN A 103 1.25 6.04 -1.33
CA ASN A 103 2.06 7.26 -1.25
C ASN A 103 2.54 7.64 0.16
N ALA A 104 2.64 6.68 1.09
CA ALA A 104 3.31 6.88 2.39
C ALA A 104 4.76 7.38 2.21
N GLU A 105 5.42 6.94 1.14
CA GLU A 105 6.78 7.34 0.77
C GLU A 105 6.96 8.84 0.59
N ALA A 106 5.89 9.58 0.27
CA ALA A 106 5.96 11.04 0.14
C ALA A 106 6.36 11.71 1.47
N LEU A 107 5.84 11.23 2.59
CA LEU A 107 6.24 11.73 3.91
C LEU A 107 7.57 11.13 4.35
N LEU A 108 7.80 9.83 4.10
CA LEU A 108 9.06 9.18 4.45
C LEU A 108 10.27 9.82 3.77
N ALA A 109 10.13 10.31 2.54
CA ALA A 109 11.17 11.01 1.79
C ALA A 109 11.70 12.28 2.49
N THR A 110 10.97 12.78 3.48
CA THR A 110 11.36 13.97 4.28
C THR A 110 12.11 13.60 5.56
N ARG A 111 12.44 12.33 5.75
CA ARG A 111 13.18 11.78 6.89
C ARG A 111 14.48 11.14 6.41
N ASP A 112 15.46 11.01 7.28
CA ASP A 112 16.67 10.24 6.96
C ASP A 112 16.38 8.73 6.89
N GLN A 113 17.35 7.97 6.35
CA GLN A 113 17.24 6.53 6.15
C GLN A 113 17.01 5.76 7.45
N GLN A 114 17.67 6.15 8.55
CA GLN A 114 17.54 5.45 9.82
C GLN A 114 16.14 5.58 10.39
N ILE A 115 15.55 6.78 10.32
CA ILE A 115 14.17 7.05 10.71
C ILE A 115 13.20 6.24 9.85
N ARG A 116 13.39 6.21 8.52
CA ARG A 116 12.52 5.42 7.62
C ARG A 116 12.54 3.93 7.94
N ALA A 117 13.73 3.34 8.07
CA ALA A 117 13.89 1.93 8.42
C ALA A 117 13.25 1.60 9.78
N THR A 118 13.45 2.47 10.77
CA THR A 118 12.83 2.33 12.10
C THR A 118 11.31 2.35 12.00
N TRP A 119 10.75 3.30 11.25
CA TRP A 119 9.31 3.40 11.05
C TRP A 119 8.72 2.16 10.37
N MET A 120 9.38 1.63 9.34
CA MET A 120 8.94 0.42 8.63
C MET A 120 8.94 -0.82 9.54
N ALA A 121 9.96 -0.98 10.40
CA ALA A 121 9.99 -2.05 11.38
C ALA A 121 8.88 -1.89 12.43
N GLN A 122 8.66 -0.66 12.91
CA GLN A 122 7.64 -0.36 13.91
C GLN A 122 6.22 -0.56 13.39
N ILE A 123 5.92 -0.15 12.15
CA ILE A 123 4.55 -0.25 11.61
C ILE A 123 4.13 -1.70 11.38
N ILE A 124 5.07 -2.57 10.97
CA ILE A 124 4.82 -4.01 10.84
C ILE A 124 4.51 -4.65 12.21
N ALA A 125 5.23 -4.23 13.26
CA ALA A 125 5.03 -4.72 14.61
C ALA A 125 3.84 -4.08 15.34
N ALA A 126 3.26 -3.02 14.77
CA ALA A 126 2.19 -2.27 15.40
C ALA A 126 0.86 -3.04 15.34
N ARG A 127 0.13 -2.97 16.45
CA ARG A 127 -1.29 -3.34 16.49
C ARG A 127 -2.09 -2.16 15.92
N LEU A 128 -2.72 -2.38 14.78
CA LEU A 128 -3.60 -1.42 14.10
C LEU A 128 -5.05 -1.87 14.24
N LYS A 129 -6.02 -0.96 14.10
CA LYS A 129 -7.44 -1.31 14.23
C LYS A 129 -7.99 -2.18 13.10
N GLN A 130 -7.24 -2.29 12.00
CA GLN A 130 -7.63 -3.00 10.79
C GLN A 130 -6.39 -3.43 9.99
N PRO A 131 -6.55 -4.24 8.94
CA PRO A 131 -5.45 -4.60 8.06
C PRO A 131 -5.02 -3.38 7.23
N VAL A 132 -3.73 -3.12 7.16
CA VAL A 132 -3.15 -2.04 6.36
C VAL A 132 -2.11 -2.60 5.41
N VAL A 133 -2.28 -2.37 4.11
CA VAL A 133 -1.28 -2.71 3.10
C VAL A 133 -0.56 -1.43 2.66
N ILE A 134 0.77 -1.40 2.75
CA ILE A 134 1.59 -0.21 2.46
C ILE A 134 2.52 -0.55 1.29
N PRO A 135 2.19 -0.10 0.06
CA PRO A 135 3.07 -0.23 -1.08
C PRO A 135 4.30 0.68 -0.93
N LEU A 136 5.48 0.14 -1.22
CA LEU A 136 6.76 0.86 -1.23
C LEU A 136 7.49 0.57 -2.54
N ALA A 137 8.02 1.60 -3.20
CA ALA A 137 8.82 1.47 -4.41
C ALA A 137 10.17 2.18 -4.30
N VAL A 138 10.20 3.38 -3.71
CA VAL A 138 11.41 4.20 -3.60
C VAL A 138 12.34 3.67 -2.51
N PHE A 139 11.79 3.27 -1.37
CA PHE A 139 12.52 2.81 -0.19
C PHE A 139 12.39 1.30 0.05
N ALA A 140 12.07 0.54 -1.01
CA ALA A 140 11.91 -0.91 -0.92
C ALA A 140 13.16 -1.63 -0.39
N ASN A 141 14.36 -1.13 -0.69
CA ASN A 141 15.64 -1.65 -0.22
C ASN A 141 15.94 -1.35 1.26
N GLU A 142 15.17 -0.47 1.89
CA GLU A 142 15.31 -0.11 3.31
C GLU A 142 14.29 -0.84 4.21
N ALA A 143 13.34 -1.56 3.60
CA ALA A 143 12.37 -2.35 4.32
C ALA A 143 13.03 -3.52 5.06
N PRO A 144 12.40 -4.06 6.12
CA PRO A 144 12.82 -5.30 6.74
C PRO A 144 12.89 -6.46 5.72
N PRO A 145 13.66 -7.52 5.99
CA PRO A 145 13.76 -8.66 5.09
C PRO A 145 12.39 -9.26 4.74
N PRO A 146 12.22 -9.81 3.51
CA PRO A 146 10.98 -10.46 3.11
C PRO A 146 10.53 -11.55 4.09
N GLY A 147 9.21 -11.65 4.31
CA GLY A 147 8.62 -12.58 5.28
C GLY A 147 7.10 -12.46 5.31
N ALA A 148 6.46 -12.91 6.39
CA ALA A 148 4.99 -12.93 6.50
C ALA A 148 4.32 -11.54 6.40
N ARG A 149 5.06 -10.47 6.71
CA ARG A 149 4.59 -9.07 6.69
C ARG A 149 5.32 -8.19 5.66
N VAL A 150 6.20 -8.76 4.85
CA VAL A 150 6.93 -8.06 3.80
C VAL A 150 6.95 -8.91 2.55
N VAL A 151 6.19 -8.48 1.55
CA VAL A 151 6.02 -9.20 0.28
C VAL A 151 6.75 -8.44 -0.81
N VAL A 152 7.63 -9.13 -1.55
CA VAL A 152 8.29 -8.58 -2.74
C VAL A 152 7.48 -8.96 -3.98
N ILE A 153 7.17 -7.96 -4.81
CA ILE A 153 6.53 -8.15 -6.10
C ILE A 153 7.60 -8.27 -7.17
N ASP A 154 7.57 -9.40 -7.86
CA ASP A 154 8.37 -9.64 -9.06
C ASP A 154 7.89 -8.71 -10.19
N GLY A 155 8.73 -7.75 -10.58
CA GLY A 155 8.40 -6.76 -11.59
C GLY A 155 8.09 -7.37 -12.96
N GLN A 156 8.65 -8.56 -13.26
CA GLN A 156 8.41 -9.27 -14.52
C GLN A 156 7.01 -9.90 -14.60
N LYS A 157 6.37 -10.12 -13.44
CA LYS A 157 5.01 -10.66 -13.37
C LYS A 157 3.94 -9.58 -13.37
N LEU A 158 4.32 -8.31 -13.26
CA LEU A 158 3.35 -7.23 -13.33
C LEU A 158 2.78 -7.12 -14.75
N PRO A 159 1.48 -6.81 -14.90
CA PRO A 159 0.92 -6.48 -16.19
C PRO A 159 1.72 -5.34 -16.81
N ALA A 160 1.97 -5.43 -18.12
CA ALA A 160 2.61 -4.36 -18.87
C ALA A 160 1.84 -3.06 -18.63
N GLU A 161 2.55 -1.96 -18.38
CA GLU A 161 1.95 -0.64 -18.25
C GLU A 161 1.27 -0.31 -19.58
N LYS A 162 -0.05 -0.48 -19.65
CA LYS A 162 -0.79 -0.19 -20.88
C LYS A 162 -0.65 1.31 -21.13
N MET A 163 0.07 1.65 -22.20
CA MET A 163 0.29 3.01 -22.70
C MET A 163 -1.00 3.86 -22.76
N LEU A 164 -2.17 3.21 -22.84
CA LEU A 164 -3.51 3.80 -22.78
C LEU A 164 -3.82 4.59 -21.49
N MET A 165 -3.20 4.32 -20.35
CA MET A 165 -3.41 5.14 -19.14
C MET A 165 -2.67 6.50 -19.17
N ARG A 166 -1.70 6.67 -20.07
CA ARG A 166 -0.98 7.96 -20.24
C ARG A 166 -1.80 9.01 -20.99
N LEU A 167 -2.85 8.62 -21.71
CA LEU A 167 -3.70 9.55 -22.48
C LEU A 167 -4.94 10.03 -21.71
N ALA A 168 -5.38 9.31 -20.67
CA ALA A 168 -6.57 9.64 -19.90
C ALA A 168 -6.30 10.53 -18.67
N ALA A 169 -5.04 10.89 -18.41
CA ALA A 169 -4.63 11.75 -17.29
C ALA A 169 -4.28 13.19 -17.74
N ARG A 170 -4.82 13.64 -18.87
CA ARG A 170 -4.84 15.06 -19.25
C ARG A 170 -6.18 15.68 -18.94
#